data_AF-A0A7S4MVV5-F1
#
_entry.id   AF-A0A7S4MVV5-F1
#
_cell.length_a   1.000
_cell.length_b   1.000
_cell.length_c   1.000
_cell.angle_alpha   90.00
_cell.angle_beta   90.00
_cell.angle_gamma   90.00
#
_symmetry.space_group_name_H-M   'P 1'
#
loop_
_entity.id
_entity.type
_entity.pdbx_description
1 polymer ?
#
loop_
_entity_poly.entity_id
_entity_poly.type
_entity_poly.pdbx_seq_one_letter_code
_entity_poly.pdbx_strand_id
1 'polypeptide(L)'
;TISTSPSTFKQNLSMTLSYSALIPALPDEDSFPYSIRVESLITESHGSSSMASVCGGCLALMDAGVPIERPVAGIAMGMLLDDKGGVSSDDAIILSDILGTEDALGTMDFKVAGDREGITTFQLDIKCEGLTVDTMERALEQARLGRLHILDEMDSVLPEPRADLPDTVPKIAQFGIPEENIG
;
A
#
# COMPACT_ATOMS: atom_id res chain seq x y z
N THR A 1 17.90 22.50 9.22
CA THR A 1 18.75 23.23 8.26
C THR A 1 18.70 22.49 6.95
N ILE A 2 18.49 23.23 5.87
CA ILE A 2 17.85 22.89 4.60
C ILE A 2 18.74 21.97 3.73
N SER A 3 18.12 21.01 3.02
CA SER A 3 18.52 20.71 1.63
C SER A 3 17.43 19.92 0.90
N THR A 4 17.03 20.49 -0.23
CA THR A 4 16.07 20.08 -1.26
C THR A 4 16.36 18.71 -1.89
N SER A 5 15.40 17.78 -1.87
CA SER A 5 15.29 16.63 -2.80
C SER A 5 14.02 15.82 -2.46
N PRO A 6 13.57 14.85 -3.29
CA PRO A 6 12.38 13.97 -3.08
C PRO A 6 12.42 13.07 -1.82
N SER A 7 13.22 13.43 -0.83
CA SER A 7 13.83 12.58 0.18
C SER A 7 13.25 12.75 1.58
N THR A 8 12.15 13.49 1.78
CA THR A 8 11.64 13.74 3.14
C THR A 8 10.32 13.04 3.46
N PHE A 9 10.21 11.78 3.06
CA PHE A 9 9.36 10.79 3.73
C PHE A 9 10.28 9.93 4.62
N LYS A 10 10.38 10.24 5.91
CA LYS A 10 11.34 9.58 6.81
C LYS A 10 10.89 8.14 7.14
N GLN A 11 11.71 7.17 6.74
CA GLN A 11 11.51 5.74 6.96
C GLN A 11 11.97 5.28 8.36
N ASN A 12 11.13 4.48 9.02
CA ASN A 12 11.59 3.42 9.92
C ASN A 12 11.60 2.11 9.11
N LEU A 13 12.70 1.36 9.15
CA LEU A 13 13.09 0.28 8.21
C LEU A 13 12.06 -0.85 7.96
N SER A 14 10.97 -0.94 8.72
CA SER A 14 9.91 -1.96 8.60
C SER A 14 8.76 -1.59 7.66
N MET A 15 8.65 -0.32 7.23
CA MET A 15 7.49 0.22 6.49
C MET A 15 7.76 0.46 4.99
N THR A 16 8.89 -0.01 4.47
CA THR A 16 9.31 0.24 3.08
C THR A 16 8.28 -0.26 2.06
N LEU A 17 7.63 -1.39 2.33
CA LEU A 17 6.61 -1.94 1.44
C LEU A 17 5.39 -1.03 1.34
N SER A 18 4.87 -0.57 2.47
CA SER A 18 3.70 0.31 2.50
C SER A 18 4.00 1.68 1.86
N TYR A 19 5.22 2.18 2.05
CA TYR A 19 5.71 3.37 1.37
C TYR A 19 5.73 3.19 -0.16
N SER A 20 6.36 2.11 -0.65
CA SER A 20 6.43 1.80 -2.08
C SER A 20 5.05 1.59 -2.70
N ALA A 21 4.06 1.12 -1.93
CA ALA A 21 2.69 0.96 -2.40
C ALA A 21 1.99 2.30 -2.65
N LEU A 22 2.21 3.30 -1.78
CA LEU A 22 1.47 4.57 -1.79
C LEU A 22 2.11 5.63 -2.70
N ILE A 23 3.44 5.61 -2.86
CA ILE A 23 4.17 6.61 -3.63
C ILE A 23 3.64 6.82 -5.06
N PRO A 24 3.33 5.75 -5.84
CA PRO A 24 2.81 5.93 -7.19
C PRO A 24 1.43 6.60 -7.26
N ALA A 25 0.70 6.66 -6.15
CA ALA A 25 -0.62 7.27 -6.07
C ALA A 25 -0.58 8.71 -5.52
N LEU A 26 0.59 9.18 -5.09
CA LEU A 26 0.74 10.55 -4.60
C LEU A 26 0.79 11.56 -5.76
N PRO A 27 0.24 12.77 -5.56
CA PRO A 27 0.37 13.84 -6.53
C PRO A 27 1.82 14.34 -6.67
N ASP A 28 2.12 14.92 -7.82
CA ASP A 28 3.37 15.63 -8.05
C ASP A 28 3.50 16.87 -7.16
N GLU A 29 4.74 17.29 -6.89
CA GLU A 29 5.04 18.45 -6.03
C GLU A 29 4.45 19.76 -6.58
N ASP A 30 4.36 19.88 -7.91
CA ASP A 30 3.78 21.06 -8.58
C ASP A 30 2.26 21.16 -8.37
N SER A 31 1.56 20.02 -8.26
CA SER A 31 0.11 19.99 -8.06
C SER A 31 -0.27 19.98 -6.58
N PHE A 32 0.60 19.47 -5.71
CA PHE A 32 0.41 19.46 -4.27
C PHE A 32 1.71 19.85 -3.53
N PRO A 33 1.97 21.16 -3.33
CA PRO A 33 3.22 21.68 -2.81
C PRO A 33 3.33 21.55 -1.27
N TYR A 34 3.08 20.36 -0.77
CA TYR A 34 3.06 20.03 0.65
C TYR A 34 3.96 18.82 0.93
N SER A 35 4.78 18.94 1.97
CA SER A 35 5.50 17.78 2.50
C SER A 35 4.53 16.86 3.24
N ILE A 36 4.42 15.62 2.76
CA ILE A 36 3.54 14.60 3.34
C ILE A 36 4.33 13.73 4.32
N ARG A 37 3.76 13.47 5.49
CA ARG A 37 4.25 12.47 6.44
C ARG A 37 3.08 11.62 6.91
N VAL A 38 3.16 10.32 6.67
CA VAL A 38 2.22 9.33 7.22
C VAL A 38 2.92 8.54 8.31
N GLU A 39 2.22 8.35 9.42
CA GLU A 39 2.67 7.49 10.52
C GLU A 39 1.59 6.44 10.77
N SER A 40 1.97 5.17 10.63
CA SER A 40 1.08 4.05 10.92
C SER A 40 1.51 3.41 12.24
N LEU A 41 0.61 3.43 13.22
CA LEU A 41 0.78 2.79 14.51
C LEU A 41 -0.08 1.52 14.55
N ILE A 42 0.58 0.37 14.61
CA ILE A 42 -0.11 -0.92 14.70
C ILE A 42 -0.59 -1.12 16.13
N THR A 43 -1.91 -0.98 16.34
CA THR A 43 -2.54 -1.21 17.65
C THR A 43 -2.81 -2.68 17.92
N GLU A 44 -3.09 -3.45 16.86
CA GLU A 44 -3.34 -4.89 16.90
C GLU A 44 -2.72 -5.55 15.67
N SER A 45 -2.27 -6.79 15.81
CA SER A 45 -1.63 -7.53 14.72
C SER A 45 -2.00 -9.01 14.80
N HIS A 46 -2.90 -9.44 13.92
CA HIS A 46 -3.30 -10.84 13.77
C HIS A 46 -3.27 -11.27 12.28
N GLY A 47 -2.27 -10.76 11.55
CA GLY A 47 -2.14 -10.90 10.11
C GLY A 47 -1.18 -9.84 9.58
N SER A 48 -1.37 -9.39 8.34
CA SER A 48 -0.46 -8.43 7.70
C SER A 48 -0.73 -6.97 8.08
N SER A 49 -0.06 -6.53 9.13
CA SER A 49 -0.02 -5.11 9.55
C SER A 49 0.57 -4.18 8.49
N SER A 50 1.42 -4.69 7.59
CA SER A 50 1.98 -3.92 6.47
C SER A 50 0.93 -3.55 5.42
N MET A 51 0.00 -4.46 5.11
CA MET A 51 -1.08 -4.21 4.16
C MET A 51 -2.17 -3.35 4.79
N ALA A 52 -2.46 -3.56 6.08
CA ALA A 52 -3.31 -2.64 6.85
C ALA A 52 -2.77 -1.20 6.84
N SER A 53 -1.44 -1.03 6.92
CA SER A 53 -0.80 0.29 6.83
C SER A 53 -0.94 0.93 5.44
N VAL A 54 -1.03 0.14 4.37
CA VAL A 54 -1.33 0.67 3.03
C VAL A 54 -2.76 1.20 2.98
N CYS A 55 -3.74 0.37 3.36
CA CYS A 55 -5.16 0.74 3.31
C CYS A 55 -5.47 1.94 4.22
N GLY A 56 -5.01 1.88 5.48
CA GLY A 56 -5.18 2.95 6.44
C GLY A 56 -4.41 4.22 6.04
N GLY A 57 -3.21 4.07 5.49
CA GLY A 57 -2.42 5.20 4.98
C GLY A 57 -3.10 5.90 3.80
N CYS A 58 -3.67 5.14 2.86
CA CYS A 58 -4.44 5.68 1.75
C CYS A 58 -5.65 6.48 2.23
N LEU A 59 -6.46 5.88 3.13
CA LEU A 59 -7.62 6.57 3.72
C LEU A 59 -7.21 7.83 4.49
N ALA A 60 -6.12 7.77 5.26
CA ALA A 60 -5.63 8.93 6.01
C ALA A 60 -5.18 10.08 5.10
N LEU A 61 -4.52 9.76 3.97
CA LEU A 61 -4.12 10.76 2.97
C LEU A 61 -5.34 11.40 2.30
N MET A 62 -6.32 10.57 1.90
CA MET A 62 -7.57 11.05 1.32
C MET A 62 -8.38 11.93 2.30
N ASP A 63 -8.45 11.53 3.58
CA ASP A 63 -9.13 12.30 4.62
C ASP A 63 -8.41 13.62 4.93
N ALA A 64 -7.08 13.64 4.83
CA ALA A 64 -6.27 14.85 4.94
C ALA A 64 -6.37 15.79 3.71
N GLY A 65 -7.11 15.40 2.67
CA GLY A 65 -7.30 16.19 1.45
C GLY A 65 -6.13 16.11 0.47
N VAL A 66 -5.28 15.09 0.57
CA VAL A 66 -4.26 14.82 -0.46
C VAL A 66 -5.00 14.31 -1.70
N PRO A 67 -4.79 14.92 -2.89
CA PRO A 67 -5.48 14.54 -4.12
C PRO A 67 -4.91 13.24 -4.68
N ILE A 68 -5.32 12.11 -4.09
CA ILE A 68 -5.03 10.77 -4.58
C ILE A 68 -6.04 10.42 -5.66
N GLU A 69 -5.57 10.26 -6.89
CA GLU A 69 -6.44 9.90 -8.03
C GLU A 69 -6.88 8.44 -7.99
N ARG A 70 -6.02 7.56 -7.46
CA ARG A 70 -6.21 6.10 -7.50
C ARG A 70 -5.96 5.51 -6.12
N PRO A 71 -7.01 5.25 -5.33
CA PRO A 71 -6.87 4.62 -4.03
C PRO A 71 -6.16 3.27 -4.12
N VAL A 72 -5.29 3.00 -3.16
CA VAL A 72 -4.45 1.79 -3.12
C VAL A 72 -4.82 0.95 -1.90
N ALA A 73 -5.05 -0.33 -2.12
CA ALA A 73 -5.23 -1.32 -1.07
C ALA A 73 -4.18 -2.42 -1.17
N GLY A 74 -3.90 -3.06 -0.03
CA GLY A 74 -3.00 -4.20 0.06
C GLY A 74 -3.69 -5.44 0.61
N ILE A 75 -3.24 -6.62 0.19
CA ILE A 75 -3.65 -7.91 0.75
C ILE A 75 -2.43 -8.81 0.91
N ALA A 76 -2.44 -9.61 1.99
CA ALA A 76 -1.46 -10.66 2.20
C ALA A 76 -2.06 -12.01 1.87
N MET A 77 -1.27 -12.81 1.18
CA MET A 77 -1.67 -14.09 0.64
C MET A 77 -0.66 -15.13 1.09
N GLY A 78 -1.12 -16.36 1.25
CA GLY A 78 -0.25 -17.47 1.60
C GLY A 78 -0.52 -18.69 0.75
N MET A 79 0.35 -19.68 0.88
CA MET A 79 0.21 -20.96 0.21
C MET A 79 0.53 -22.09 1.17
N LEU A 80 -0.15 -23.21 0.98
CA LEU A 80 0.17 -24.50 1.57
C LEU A 80 0.47 -25.50 0.45
N LEU A 81 1.62 -26.16 0.55
CA LEU A 81 2.03 -27.27 -0.30
C LEU A 81 2.19 -28.52 0.59
N ASP A 82 1.79 -29.70 0.11
CA ASP A 82 2.02 -30.95 0.85
C ASP A 82 3.45 -31.47 0.58
N ASP A 83 4.24 -31.56 1.65
CA ASP A 83 5.62 -32.04 1.63
C ASP A 83 5.73 -33.57 1.44
N LYS A 84 4.62 -34.31 1.36
CA LYS A 84 4.62 -35.79 1.29
C LYS A 84 4.40 -36.36 -0.10
N GLY A 85 5.28 -36.03 -1.05
CA GLY A 85 5.66 -36.94 -2.15
C GLY A 85 4.52 -37.39 -3.08
N GLY A 86 3.44 -36.64 -3.14
CA GLY A 86 2.34 -36.90 -4.04
C GLY A 86 1.22 -35.94 -3.74
N VAL A 87 1.25 -34.77 -4.38
CA VAL A 87 0.34 -34.46 -5.48
C VAL A 87 1.08 -33.57 -6.49
N SER A 88 0.69 -33.66 -7.76
CA SER A 88 1.10 -32.77 -8.84
C SER A 88 0.85 -31.30 -8.49
N SER A 89 1.35 -30.39 -9.32
CA SER A 89 1.13 -28.93 -9.30
C SER A 89 -0.30 -28.42 -9.02
N ASP A 90 -1.31 -29.30 -9.00
CA ASP A 90 -2.72 -28.99 -8.86
C ASP A 90 -3.18 -28.77 -7.40
N ASP A 91 -2.41 -29.19 -6.40
CA ASP A 91 -2.85 -29.26 -4.98
C ASP A 91 -2.41 -28.09 -4.10
N ALA A 92 -1.80 -27.06 -4.70
CA ALA A 92 -1.50 -25.84 -3.96
C ALA A 92 -2.78 -25.15 -3.48
N ILE A 93 -2.92 -24.99 -2.16
CA ILE A 93 -4.02 -24.24 -1.56
C ILE A 93 -3.54 -22.81 -1.34
N ILE A 94 -4.22 -21.86 -1.97
CA ILE A 94 -3.93 -20.42 -1.85
C ILE A 94 -4.86 -19.84 -0.78
N LEU A 95 -4.27 -19.22 0.23
CA LEU A 95 -4.97 -18.56 1.33
C LEU A 95 -5.02 -17.05 1.08
N SER A 96 -6.19 -16.44 1.28
CA SER A 96 -6.38 -14.98 1.23
C SER A 96 -6.40 -14.40 2.64
N ASP A 97 -5.81 -13.21 2.80
CA ASP A 97 -5.75 -12.47 4.06
C ASP A 97 -5.26 -13.31 5.24
N ILE A 98 -4.03 -13.81 5.08
CA ILE A 98 -3.46 -14.79 6.01
C ILE A 98 -3.30 -14.24 7.43
N LEU A 99 -3.63 -15.10 8.38
CA LEU A 99 -3.36 -14.90 9.80
C LEU A 99 -1.88 -15.14 10.11
N GLY A 100 -1.40 -14.58 11.22
CA GLY A 100 -0.01 -14.80 11.64
C GLY A 100 0.36 -16.28 11.86
N THR A 101 -0.61 -17.11 12.26
CA THR A 101 -0.41 -18.57 12.39
C THR A 101 -0.33 -19.25 11.03
N GLU A 102 -1.09 -18.80 10.04
CA GLU A 102 -1.08 -19.35 8.68
C GLU A 102 0.21 -18.98 7.95
N ASP A 103 0.74 -17.77 8.17
CA ASP A 103 2.07 -17.36 7.69
C ASP A 103 3.19 -18.22 8.29
N ALA A 104 3.12 -18.50 9.60
CA ALA A 104 4.14 -19.28 10.30
C ALA A 104 4.18 -20.77 9.86
N LEU A 105 3.05 -21.32 9.44
CA LEU A 105 2.92 -22.70 8.97
C LEU A 105 2.92 -22.82 7.43
N GLY A 106 2.77 -21.69 6.75
CA GLY A 106 2.67 -21.59 5.31
C GLY A 106 4.00 -21.85 4.59
N THR A 107 3.89 -22.28 3.34
CA THR A 107 5.04 -22.56 2.48
C THR A 107 5.46 -21.36 1.64
N MET A 108 4.62 -20.32 1.60
CA MET A 108 4.86 -19.04 0.93
C MET A 108 4.02 -17.95 1.59
N ASP A 109 4.59 -16.75 1.72
CA ASP A 109 3.82 -15.54 1.94
C ASP A 109 4.14 -14.52 0.85
N PHE A 110 3.09 -13.96 0.23
CA PHE A 110 3.27 -12.86 -0.70
C PHE A 110 2.26 -11.76 -0.41
N LYS A 111 2.73 -10.53 -0.53
CA LYS A 111 2.01 -9.31 -0.21
C LYS A 111 1.93 -8.50 -1.47
N VAL A 112 0.72 -8.13 -1.85
CA VAL A 112 0.48 -7.34 -3.04
C VAL A 112 -0.37 -6.15 -2.69
N ALA A 113 0.01 -4.98 -3.18
CA ALA A 113 -0.81 -3.79 -3.10
C ALA A 113 -0.90 -3.09 -4.45
N GLY A 114 -1.98 -2.34 -4.64
CA GLY A 114 -2.30 -1.71 -5.90
C GLY A 114 -3.67 -1.05 -5.91
N ASP A 115 -3.97 -0.41 -7.02
CA ASP A 115 -5.27 0.18 -7.30
C ASP A 115 -6.15 -0.83 -8.07
N ARG A 116 -7.26 -0.34 -8.63
CA ARG A 116 -8.18 -1.15 -9.45
C ARG A 116 -7.57 -1.56 -10.80
N GLU A 117 -6.60 -0.82 -11.31
CA GLU A 117 -6.03 -1.01 -12.64
C GLU A 117 -4.75 -1.86 -12.62
N GLY A 118 -4.00 -1.85 -11.52
CA GLY A 118 -2.66 -2.41 -11.48
C GLY A 118 -2.12 -2.68 -10.08
N ILE A 119 -0.90 -3.18 -10.05
CA ILE A 119 -0.13 -3.47 -8.84
C ILE A 119 0.91 -2.36 -8.68
N THR A 120 0.96 -1.72 -7.51
CA THR A 120 1.97 -0.72 -7.18
C THR A 120 3.19 -1.35 -6.52
N THR A 121 2.97 -2.39 -5.71
CA THR A 121 4.07 -3.14 -5.08
C THR A 121 3.74 -4.60 -4.87
N PHE A 122 4.78 -5.41 -4.89
CA PHE A 122 4.74 -6.85 -4.71
C PHE A 122 5.95 -7.28 -3.91
N GLN A 123 5.71 -8.02 -2.82
CA GLN A 123 6.74 -8.68 -2.04
C GLN A 123 6.41 -10.15 -1.98
N LEU A 124 7.41 -10.99 -2.20
CA LEU A 124 7.29 -12.42 -2.17
C LEU A 124 8.41 -13.02 -1.31
N ASP A 125 8.02 -13.80 -0.31
CA ASP A 125 8.91 -14.61 0.51
C ASP A 125 8.52 -16.09 0.35
N ILE A 126 9.46 -16.88 -0.15
CA ILE A 126 9.27 -18.28 -0.51
C ILE A 126 10.02 -19.13 0.53
N LYS A 127 9.30 -20.02 1.20
CA LYS A 127 9.87 -20.88 2.25
C LYS A 127 10.14 -22.32 1.75
N CYS A 128 9.69 -22.68 0.55
CA CYS A 128 9.86 -24.02 -0.05
C CYS A 128 10.20 -23.99 -1.55
N GLU A 129 10.70 -25.10 -2.09
CA GLU A 129 10.79 -25.31 -3.55
C GLU A 129 9.46 -25.86 -4.08
N GLY A 130 9.14 -25.64 -5.37
CA GLY A 130 7.94 -26.22 -6.01
C GLY A 130 6.86 -25.24 -6.49
N LEU A 131 7.14 -23.94 -6.47
CA LEU A 131 6.23 -22.93 -7.01
C LEU A 131 6.22 -22.95 -8.54
N THR A 132 5.05 -23.21 -9.14
CA THR A 132 4.86 -23.16 -10.60
C THR A 132 4.28 -21.82 -11.04
N VAL A 133 4.49 -21.47 -12.32
CA VAL A 133 3.92 -20.25 -12.92
C VAL A 133 2.39 -20.28 -12.87
N ASP A 134 1.77 -21.43 -13.14
CA ASP A 134 0.32 -21.61 -13.09
C ASP A 134 -0.26 -21.34 -11.69
N THR A 135 0.40 -21.87 -10.65
CA THR A 135 0.01 -21.61 -9.26
C THR A 135 0.12 -20.12 -8.92
N MET A 136 1.17 -19.45 -9.40
CA MET A 136 1.36 -18.02 -9.17
C MET A 136 0.32 -17.18 -9.91
N GLU A 137 -0.08 -17.54 -11.13
CA GLU A 137 -1.16 -16.87 -11.86
C GLU A 137 -2.48 -16.97 -11.10
N ARG A 138 -2.83 -18.17 -10.61
CA ARG A 138 -4.01 -18.38 -9.75
C ARG A 138 -3.94 -17.55 -8.48
N ALA A 139 -2.76 -17.49 -7.85
CA ALA A 139 -2.57 -16.75 -6.62
C ALA A 139 -2.70 -15.24 -6.82
N LEU A 140 -2.12 -14.69 -7.90
CA LEU A 140 -2.25 -13.28 -8.26
C LEU A 140 -3.69 -12.90 -8.62
N GLU A 141 -4.44 -13.77 -9.29
CA GLU A 141 -5.85 -13.51 -9.59
C GLU A 141 -6.69 -13.52 -8.31
N GLN A 142 -6.48 -14.48 -7.41
CA GLN A 142 -7.15 -14.49 -6.11
C GLN A 142 -6.81 -13.24 -5.28
N ALA A 143 -5.55 -12.80 -5.32
CA ALA A 143 -5.10 -11.59 -4.65
C ALA A 143 -5.72 -10.32 -5.29
N ARG A 144 -5.90 -10.30 -6.62
CA ARG A 144 -6.59 -9.21 -7.32
C ARG A 144 -8.04 -9.09 -6.84
N LEU A 145 -8.76 -10.22 -6.76
CA LEU A 145 -10.14 -10.24 -6.27
C LEU A 145 -10.22 -9.76 -4.81
N GLY A 146 -9.32 -10.24 -3.94
CA GLY A 146 -9.26 -9.78 -2.55
C GLY A 146 -8.92 -8.30 -2.42
N ARG A 147 -7.98 -7.79 -3.22
CA ARG A 147 -7.64 -6.37 -3.25
C ARG A 147 -8.82 -5.51 -3.68
N LEU A 148 -9.55 -5.92 -4.72
CA LEU A 148 -10.75 -5.20 -5.19
C LEU A 148 -11.84 -5.19 -4.12
N HIS A 149 -12.04 -6.31 -3.41
CA HIS A 149 -12.97 -6.36 -2.29
C HIS A 149 -12.60 -5.34 -1.20
N ILE A 150 -11.33 -5.25 -0.81
CA ILE A 150 -10.87 -4.27 0.18
C ILE A 150 -11.07 -2.83 -0.32
N LEU A 151 -10.80 -2.56 -1.60
CA LEU A 151 -11.05 -1.25 -2.22
C LEU A 151 -12.54 -0.89 -2.18
N ASP A 152 -13.44 -1.84 -2.48
CA ASP A 152 -14.88 -1.62 -2.43
C ASP A 152 -15.34 -1.23 -1.00
N GLU A 153 -14.80 -1.90 0.02
CA GLU A 153 -15.08 -1.56 1.43
C GLU A 153 -14.50 -0.20 1.83
N MET A 154 -13.29 0.15 1.37
CA MET A 154 -12.70 1.47 1.58
C MET A 154 -13.54 2.58 0.94
N ASP A 155 -13.95 2.40 -0.32
CA ASP A 155 -14.76 3.35 -1.09
C ASP A 155 -16.15 3.56 -0.44
N SER A 156 -16.68 2.53 0.24
CA SER A 156 -17.94 2.64 0.99
C SER A 156 -17.88 3.65 2.16
N VAL A 157 -16.67 3.90 2.69
CA VAL A 157 -16.43 4.80 3.83
C VAL A 157 -15.97 6.18 3.35
N LEU A 158 -15.04 6.22 2.40
CA LEU A 158 -14.47 7.46 1.87
C LEU A 158 -14.26 7.32 0.35
N PRO A 159 -15.29 7.64 -0.47
CA PRO A 159 -15.25 7.38 -1.91
C PRO A 159 -14.29 8.30 -2.67
N GLU A 160 -14.01 9.49 -2.15
CA GLU A 160 -13.14 10.49 -2.79
C GLU A 160 -12.31 11.24 -1.73
N PRO A 161 -11.12 11.76 -2.08
CA PRO A 161 -10.37 12.65 -1.21
C PRO A 161 -11.19 13.87 -0.80
N ARG A 162 -10.95 14.41 0.41
CA ARG A 162 -11.64 15.63 0.83
C ARG A 162 -11.25 16.81 -0.05
N ALA A 163 -12.24 17.60 -0.44
CA ALA A 163 -12.06 18.75 -1.33
C ALA A 163 -11.23 19.89 -0.69
N ASP A 164 -11.37 20.06 0.63
CA ASP A 164 -10.69 21.11 1.38
C ASP A 164 -9.63 20.53 2.31
N LEU A 165 -8.48 21.18 2.35
CA LEU A 165 -7.45 20.88 3.35
C LEU A 165 -7.92 21.29 4.75
N PRO A 166 -7.64 20.49 5.80
CA PRO A 166 -7.95 20.85 7.16
C PRO A 166 -7.34 22.21 7.58
N ASP A 167 -8.00 22.94 8.46
CA ASP A 167 -7.52 24.25 8.95
C ASP A 167 -6.18 24.18 9.71
N THR A 168 -5.79 22.99 10.14
CA THR A 168 -4.50 22.71 10.79
C THR A 168 -3.34 22.61 9.79
N VAL A 169 -3.62 22.51 8.50
CA VAL A 169 -2.59 22.45 7.45
C VAL A 169 -2.04 23.85 7.19
N PRO A 170 -0.71 24.02 7.05
CA PRO A 170 -0.12 25.30 6.70
C PRO A 170 -0.72 25.87 5.40
N LYS A 171 -1.11 27.14 5.37
CA LYS A 171 -1.63 27.78 4.15
C LYS A 171 -0.51 28.54 3.44
N ILE A 172 -0.34 28.29 2.14
CA ILE A 172 0.65 29.00 1.32
C ILE A 172 0.03 30.32 0.86
N ALA A 173 0.59 31.44 1.33
CA ALA A 173 0.21 32.78 0.86
C ALA A 173 1.20 33.25 -0.21
N GLN A 174 0.69 33.58 -1.40
CA GLN A 174 1.49 34.20 -2.46
C GLN A 174 1.17 35.70 -2.51
N PHE A 175 2.22 36.51 -2.55
CA PHE A 175 2.11 37.96 -2.73
C PHE A 175 3.12 38.40 -3.78
N GLY A 176 2.68 39.20 -4.74
CA GLY A 176 3.55 39.79 -5.75
C GLY A 176 4.33 40.96 -5.17
N ILE A 177 5.65 40.95 -5.35
CA ILE A 177 6.52 42.10 -5.06
C ILE A 177 6.79 42.81 -6.40
N PRO A 178 6.59 44.14 -6.51
CA PRO A 178 6.92 44.87 -7.72
C PRO A 178 8.41 44.70 -8.09
N GLU A 179 8.72 44.51 -9.38
CA GLU A 179 10.08 44.25 -9.86
C GLU A 179 11.09 45.32 -9.42
N GLU A 180 10.67 46.59 -9.30
CA GLU A 180 11.48 47.71 -8.81
C GLU A 180 11.96 47.56 -7.36
N ASN A 181 11.34 46.67 -6.58
CA ASN A 181 11.70 46.34 -5.20
C ASN A 181 12.46 45.01 -5.11
N ILE A 182 12.73 44.35 -6.23
CA ILE A 182 13.57 43.16 -6.34
C ILE A 182 14.94 43.65 -6.81
N GLY A 183 15.92 43.60 -5.90
CA GLY A 183 17.23 44.27 -6.03
C GLY A 183 18.11 43.81 -7.18
#